data_AF-A0A090VXM3-F1
#
_entry.id   AF-A0A090VXM3-F1
#
_cell.length_a   1.000
_cell.length_b   1.000
_cell.length_c   1.000
_cell.angle_alpha   90.00
_cell.angle_beta   90.00
_cell.angle_gamma   90.00
#
_symmetry.space_group_name_H-M   'P 1'
#
loop_
_entity.id
_entity.type
_entity.pdbx_description
1 polymer ?
#
loop_
_entity_poly.entity_id
_entity_poly.type
_entity_poly.pdbx_seq_one_letter_code
_entity_poly.pdbx_strand_id
1 'polypeptide(L)' 'MITNVISIEDQTKIPEAKALMEANNIRFLPITKQKKLIGLITSNDL' A
#
# COMPACT_ATOMS: atom_id res chain seq x y z
N MET A 1 1.83 -8.59 17.38
CA MET A 1 0.85 -8.32 16.31
C MET A 1 1.06 -6.89 15.84
N ILE A 2 1.14 -6.65 14.54
CA ILE A 2 1.25 -5.28 13.99
C ILE A 2 -0.17 -4.75 13.86
N THR A 3 -0.50 -3.69 14.59
CA THR A 3 -1.87 -3.14 14.63
C THR A 3 -2.07 -1.99 13.64
N ASN A 4 -0.99 -1.36 13.18
CA ASN A 4 -1.03 -0.18 12.33
C ASN A 4 -0.34 -0.48 10.99
N VAL A 5 -1.11 -0.99 10.03
CA VAL A 5 -0.63 -1.28 8.68
C VAL A 5 -1.00 -0.10 7.78
N ILE A 6 -0.02 0.42 7.07
CA ILE A 6 -0.22 1.53 6.14
C ILE A 6 -0.82 0.96 4.85
N SER A 7 -2.07 1.30 4.56
CA SER A 7 -2.80 0.87 3.35
C SER A 7 -3.18 2.06 2.48
N ILE A 8 -3.27 1.82 1.16
CA ILE A 8 -3.77 2.81 0.19
C ILE A 8 -5.15 2.43 -0.32
N GLU A 9 -5.82 3.38 -0.97
CA GLU A 9 -7.04 3.09 -1.73
C GLU A 9 -6.73 2.54 -3.12
N ASP A 10 -7.70 1.86 -3.73
CA ASP A 10 -7.60 1.34 -5.10
C ASP A 10 -7.53 2.43 -6.17
N GLN A 11 -7.85 3.66 -5.79
CA GLN A 11 -7.77 4.85 -6.64
C GLN A 11 -6.42 5.59 -6.53
N THR A 12 -5.55 5.19 -5.61
CA THR A 12 -4.23 5.82 -5.42
C THR A 12 -3.32 5.51 -6.61
N LYS A 13 -2.56 6.50 -7.08
CA LYS A 13 -1.68 6.31 -8.24
C LYS A 13 -0.44 5.49 -7.87
N ILE A 14 0.04 4.69 -8.82
CA ILE A 14 1.31 3.93 -8.74
C ILE A 14 2.48 4.77 -8.19
N PRO A 15 2.81 5.97 -8.72
CA PRO A 15 3.90 6.79 -8.19
C PRO A 15 3.68 7.27 -6.75
N GLU A 16 2.43 7.55 -6.34
CA GLU A 16 2.13 7.89 -4.95
C GLU A 16 2.35 6.69 -4.04
N ALA A 17 1.91 5.50 -4.46
CA ALA A 17 2.14 4.26 -3.72
C ALA A 17 3.65 3.98 -3.54
N LYS A 18 4.46 4.20 -4.58
CA LYS A 18 5.92 4.07 -4.50
C LYS A 18 6.54 5.08 -3.53
N ALA A 19 6.13 6.35 -3.62
CA ALA A 19 6.60 7.37 -2.69
C ALA A 19 6.23 7.05 -1.23
N LEU A 20 5.04 6.47 -1.01
CA LEU A 20 4.57 6.04 0.31
C LEU A 20 5.36 4.84 0.84
N MET A 21 5.72 3.89 -0.03
CA MET A 21 6.62 2.77 0.29
C MET A 21 8.00 3.27 0.71
N GLU A 22 8.59 4.18 -0.05
CA GLU A 22 9.91 4.78 0.25
C GLU A 22 9.88 5.61 1.54
N ALA A 23 8.86 6.47 1.70
CA ALA A 23 8.72 7.34 2.87
C ALA A 23 8.54 6.55 4.18
N ASN A 24 7.88 5.39 4.12
CA ASN A 24 7.67 4.54 5.30
C ASN A 24 8.65 3.37 5.37
N ASN A 25 9.61 3.29 4.43
CA ASN A 25 10.60 2.23 4.33
C ASN A 25 9.99 0.81 4.34
N ILE A 26 8.82 0.67 3.69
CA ILE A 26 8.07 -0.60 3.56
C ILE A 26 8.11 -1.10 2.12
N ARG A 27 8.12 -2.42 1.95
CA ARG A 27 8.20 -3.07 0.62
C ARG A 27 6.87 -3.63 0.12
N PHE A 28 5.83 -3.53 0.92
CA PHE A 28 4.50 -4.02 0.60
C PHE A 28 3.48 -2.99 1.05
N LEU A 29 2.41 -2.85 0.28
CA LEU A 29 1.36 -1.89 0.54
C LEU A 29 0.01 -2.56 0.25
N PRO A 30 -0.80 -2.82 1.30
CA PRO A 30 -2.14 -3.35 1.13
C PRO A 30 -3.03 -2.32 0.43
N ILE A 31 -3.81 -2.80 -0.55
CA ILE A 31 -4.83 -2.00 -1.22
C ILE A 31 -6.17 -2.30 -0.56
N THR A 32 -6.79 -1.25 -0.05
CA THR A 32 -8.10 -1.30 0.58
C THR A 32 -9.12 -0.54 -0.25
N LYS A 33 -10.36 -1.01 -0.29
CA LYS A 33 -11.48 -0.31 -0.91
C LYS A 33 -12.67 -0.40 0.03
N GLN A 34 -13.23 0.75 0.42
CA GLN A 34 -14.38 0.80 1.33
C GLN A 34 -14.18 -0.04 2.61
N LYS A 35 -13.00 0.06 3.23
CA LYS A 35 -12.60 -0.71 4.43
C LYS A 35 -12.47 -2.23 4.23
N LYS A 36 -12.51 -2.72 2.99
CA LYS A 36 -12.15 -4.11 2.67
C LYS A 36 -10.76 -4.17 2.06
N LEU A 37 -9.95 -5.13 2.50
CA LEU A 37 -8.71 -5.48 1.81
C LEU A 37 -9.08 -6.13 0.48
N ILE A 38 -8.62 -5.54 -0.62
CA ILE A 38 -8.89 -6.06 -1.97
C ILE A 38 -7.63 -6.55 -2.67
N GLY A 39 -6.45 -6.17 -2.20
CA GLY A 39 -5.20 -6.55 -2.84
C GLY A 39 -3.97 -6.18 -2.02
N LEU A 40 -2.82 -6.57 -2.56
CA LEU A 40 -1.51 -6.29 -2.00
C LEU A 40 -0.58 -6.02 -3.18
N ILE A 41 0.15 -4.92 -3.12
CA ILE A 41 1.22 -4.64 -4.06
C ILE A 41 2.55 -4.67 -3.33
N THR A 42 3.59 -5.17 -3.99
CA THR A 42 4.95 -5.13 -3.48
C THR A 42 5.82 -4.24 -4.34
N SER A 43 6.96 -3.78 -3.82
CA SER A 43 7.93 -3.00 -4.59
C SER A 43 8.49 -3.76 -5.80
N ASN A 44 8.27 -5.08 -5.88
CA ASN A 44 8.68 -5.89 -7.02
C ASN A 44 7.64 -5.88 -8.16
N ASP A 45 6.40 -5.44 -7.87
CA ASP A 45 5.32 -5.29 -8.84
C ASP A 45 5.30 -3.90 -9.50
N LEU A 46 6.13 -2.96 -9.02
CA LEU A 46 6.21 -1.54 -9.40
C LEU A 46 7.51 -1.22 -10.16
#